data_AF-A0A8F2W062-F1
#
_entry.id   AF-A0A8F2W062-F1
#
_cell.length_a   1.000
_cell.length_b   1.000
_cell.length_c   1.000
_cell.angle_alpha   90.00
_cell.angle_beta   90.00
_cell.angle_gamma   90.00
#
_symmetry.space_group_name_H-M   'P 1'
#
loop_
_entity.id
_entity.type
_entity.pdbx_description
1 polymer ?
#
loop_
_entity_poly.entity_id
_entity_poly.type
_entity_poly.pdbx_seq_one_letter_code
_entity_poly.pdbx_strand_id
1 'polypeptide(L)'
;MGLSAALAAFLLLWYTIILLVAVAGFVCIAFVFRRPSPPTHDLRKLEPVTIIRPIKGIDPELSSCLESSFLQNYPSEKLQIIFCIDDVSDPAMPILQELIAKYPHIDASILVSQPGSDYYGPNPKVNNLAKGFRSAKHDIVWILDSNVWASPNIVANSVAAMMNNTNCGNRINHRGRKVRLVHHVPLAVSLDMSVAGSSLDEMFLFTSHSKFYVSLNNLSIAPCVNGKSNMYRKSDLDHAVASIPSKPSEFFHEQSVINDAANVAAKGPGNSISFFAKYIGEDNMIGIALWEYCFGRTALTGDVVLQPLISSTDSIKAYFNRRVRWLRVRKYMVLAATLIEPTTESIVCGCMGTFGLSVLLWDRFFSWKFFLFHMVCWLICDYTQYNIWQHHLDSVVSPPYWFSNMDSKRRTFTQWCQLWMMREAFALPIWITAMIGHEVNWRGRPFRIKQDLSAEEL
;
A
#
# COMPACT_ATOMS: atom_id res chain seq x y z
N MET A 1 -32.79 -28.54 8.57
CA MET A 1 -31.36 -28.73 8.23
C MET A 1 -30.61 -29.09 9.50
N GLY A 2 -29.78 -30.13 9.47
CA GLY A 2 -28.88 -30.42 10.60
C GLY A 2 -27.83 -29.31 10.78
N LEU A 3 -27.25 -29.19 11.97
CA LEU A 3 -26.22 -28.19 12.30
C LEU A 3 -25.03 -28.24 11.32
N SER A 4 -24.63 -29.44 10.89
CA SER A 4 -23.58 -29.67 9.90
C SER A 4 -23.93 -29.09 8.53
N ALA A 5 -25.17 -29.27 8.06
CA ALA A 5 -25.63 -28.73 6.78
C ALA A 5 -25.73 -27.20 6.81
N ALA A 6 -26.16 -26.61 7.93
CA ALA A 6 -26.20 -25.16 8.10
C ALA A 6 -24.78 -24.55 8.08
N LEU A 7 -23.83 -25.14 8.81
CA LEU A 7 -22.42 -24.73 8.77
C LEU A 7 -21.83 -24.88 7.37
N ALA A 8 -22.09 -26.00 6.69
CA ALA A 8 -21.61 -26.25 5.34
C ALA A 8 -22.16 -25.20 4.34
N ALA A 9 -23.43 -24.83 4.45
CA ALA A 9 -24.04 -23.78 3.62
C ALA A 9 -23.39 -22.41 3.87
N PHE A 10 -23.17 -22.05 5.13
CA PHE A 10 -22.49 -20.80 5.48
C PHE A 10 -21.05 -20.75 4.94
N LEU A 11 -20.26 -21.82 5.13
CA LEU A 11 -18.89 -21.89 4.66
C LEU A 11 -18.80 -21.90 3.12
N LEU A 12 -19.75 -22.53 2.45
CA LEU A 12 -19.83 -22.52 0.99
C LEU A 12 -20.19 -21.14 0.45
N LEU A 13 -21.12 -20.44 1.09
CA LEU A 13 -21.46 -19.05 0.74
C LEU A 13 -20.23 -18.16 0.90
N TRP A 14 -19.52 -18.26 2.04
CA TRP A 14 -18.30 -17.49 2.27
C TRP A 14 -17.19 -17.80 1.26
N TYR A 15 -16.94 -19.08 1.00
CA TYR A 15 -16.01 -19.53 -0.05
C TYR A 15 -16.34 -18.90 -1.40
N THR A 16 -17.62 -18.88 -1.78
CA THR A 16 -18.08 -18.27 -3.03
C THR A 16 -17.80 -16.77 -3.07
N ILE A 17 -18.05 -16.05 -1.98
CA ILE A 17 -17.73 -14.62 -1.86
C ILE A 17 -16.22 -14.39 -2.05
N ILE A 18 -15.37 -15.15 -1.35
CA ILE A 18 -13.92 -15.00 -1.47
C ILE A 18 -13.45 -15.27 -2.90
N LEU A 19 -13.97 -16.32 -3.56
CA LEU A 19 -13.65 -16.58 -4.96
C LEU A 19 -14.06 -15.43 -5.88
N LEU A 20 -15.25 -14.86 -5.68
CA LEU A 20 -15.71 -13.72 -6.49
C LEU A 20 -14.79 -12.51 -6.33
N VAL A 21 -14.37 -12.20 -5.10
CA VAL A 21 -13.42 -11.11 -4.82
C VAL A 21 -12.05 -11.41 -5.44
N ALA A 22 -11.54 -12.63 -5.28
CA ALA A 22 -10.25 -13.03 -5.87
C ALA A 22 -10.27 -12.96 -7.40
N VAL A 23 -11.33 -13.45 -8.04
CA VAL A 23 -11.53 -13.40 -9.49
C VAL A 23 -11.70 -11.96 -9.98
N ALA A 24 -12.48 -11.13 -9.29
CA ALA A 24 -12.64 -9.72 -9.65
C ALA A 24 -11.31 -8.96 -9.63
N GLY A 25 -10.49 -9.20 -8.61
CA GLY A 25 -9.13 -8.67 -8.51
C GLY A 25 -8.23 -9.15 -9.64
N PHE A 26 -8.18 -10.46 -9.87
CA PHE A 26 -7.41 -11.08 -10.95
C PHE A 26 -7.79 -10.53 -12.33
N VAL A 27 -9.10 -10.48 -12.63
CA VAL A 27 -9.64 -9.93 -13.89
C VAL A 27 -9.23 -8.47 -14.05
N CYS A 28 -9.36 -7.65 -13.00
CA CYS A 28 -8.92 -6.26 -13.06
C CYS A 28 -7.43 -6.14 -13.34
N ILE A 29 -6.57 -6.95 -12.70
CA ILE A 29 -5.13 -6.99 -12.98
C ILE A 29 -4.87 -7.37 -14.44
N ALA A 30 -5.54 -8.42 -14.94
CA ALA A 30 -5.36 -8.93 -16.29
C ALA A 30 -5.74 -7.95 -17.41
N PHE A 31 -6.73 -7.08 -17.17
CA PHE A 31 -7.23 -6.13 -18.18
C PHE A 31 -6.71 -4.70 -18.01
N VAL A 32 -6.56 -4.22 -16.78
CA VAL A 32 -6.17 -2.83 -16.49
C VAL A 32 -4.67 -2.71 -16.30
N PHE A 33 -4.05 -3.65 -15.60
CA PHE A 33 -2.64 -3.55 -15.20
C PHE A 33 -1.70 -4.32 -16.12
N ARG A 34 -2.17 -4.83 -17.26
CA ARG A 34 -1.33 -5.61 -18.18
C ARG A 34 -0.14 -4.83 -18.73
N ARG A 35 -0.29 -3.51 -18.89
CA ARG A 35 0.77 -2.60 -19.33
C ARG A 35 0.66 -1.27 -18.59
N PRO A 36 1.76 -0.53 -18.39
CA PRO A 36 1.71 0.83 -17.89
C PRO A 36 0.82 1.70 -18.77
N SER A 37 -0.10 2.45 -18.16
CA SER A 37 -1.02 3.32 -18.90
C SER A 37 -0.24 4.52 -19.47
N PRO A 38 -0.32 4.78 -20.78
CA PRO A 38 0.19 6.04 -21.32
C PRO A 38 -0.67 7.21 -20.79
N PRO A 39 -0.10 8.42 -20.66
CA PRO A 39 -0.86 9.58 -20.25
C PRO A 39 -1.91 9.89 -21.32
N THR A 40 -3.17 9.92 -20.89
CA THR A 40 -4.33 10.10 -21.79
C THR A 40 -4.74 11.56 -21.98
N HIS A 41 -4.13 12.48 -21.23
CA HIS A 41 -4.55 13.88 -21.14
C HIS A 41 -3.45 14.85 -21.54
N ASP A 42 -3.85 16.04 -22.01
CA ASP A 42 -2.92 17.16 -22.23
C ASP A 42 -2.28 17.56 -20.90
N LEU A 43 -0.99 17.24 -20.75
CA LEU A 43 -0.20 17.47 -19.54
C LEU A 43 -0.23 18.94 -19.09
N ARG A 44 -0.38 19.88 -20.03
CA ARG A 44 -0.45 21.32 -19.76
C ARG A 44 -1.74 21.73 -19.05
N LYS A 45 -2.77 20.90 -19.05
CA LYS A 45 -4.05 21.17 -18.34
C LYS A 45 -4.09 20.55 -16.95
N LEU A 46 -3.14 19.68 -16.60
CA LEU A 46 -3.12 19.02 -15.30
C LEU A 46 -2.67 19.99 -14.19
N GLU A 47 -3.18 19.79 -12.98
CA GLU A 47 -2.86 20.60 -11.79
C GLU A 47 -1.42 20.36 -11.31
N PRO A 48 -0.69 21.36 -10.82
CA PRO A 48 0.68 21.16 -10.36
C PRO A 48 0.75 20.30 -9.09
N VAL A 49 1.89 19.63 -8.87
CA VAL A 49 2.08 18.60 -7.84
C VAL A 49 3.38 18.82 -7.08
N THR A 50 3.33 18.67 -5.75
CA THR A 50 4.52 18.53 -4.91
C THR A 50 4.73 17.06 -4.51
N ILE A 51 5.83 16.46 -4.91
CA ILE A 51 6.28 15.15 -4.42
C ILE A 51 7.04 15.35 -3.11
N ILE A 52 6.64 14.64 -2.06
CA ILE A 52 7.30 14.69 -0.75
C ILE A 52 7.82 13.30 -0.42
N ARG A 53 9.13 13.17 -0.19
CA ARG A 53 9.77 11.90 0.12
C ARG A 53 10.45 11.94 1.48
N PRO A 54 9.94 11.20 2.47
CA PRO A 54 10.62 11.04 3.74
C PRO A 54 11.74 10.01 3.58
N ILE A 55 12.95 10.37 4.02
CA ILE A 55 14.14 9.54 3.87
C ILE A 55 14.75 9.29 5.24
N LYS A 56 15.28 8.08 5.43
CA LYS A 56 16.09 7.72 6.59
C LYS A 56 17.08 6.62 6.20
N GLY A 57 18.35 6.98 6.11
CA GLY A 57 19.41 6.04 5.75
C GLY A 57 19.39 5.62 4.28
N ILE A 58 20.09 4.52 3.97
CA ILE A 58 20.23 3.98 2.62
C ILE A 58 19.42 2.70 2.46
N ASP A 59 18.53 2.70 1.48
CA ASP A 59 17.80 1.53 1.01
C ASP A 59 18.43 0.96 -0.28
N PRO A 60 18.13 -0.30 -0.64
CA PRO A 60 18.46 -0.85 -1.96
C PRO A 60 18.03 0.09 -3.09
N GLU A 61 18.94 0.34 -4.03
CA GLU A 61 18.69 1.18 -5.22
C GLU A 61 18.11 2.57 -4.90
N LEU A 62 18.41 3.12 -3.71
CA LEU A 62 17.87 4.40 -3.23
C LEU A 62 18.03 5.53 -4.27
N SER A 63 19.22 5.67 -4.86
CA SER A 63 19.47 6.71 -5.89
C SER A 63 18.48 6.60 -7.05
N SER A 64 18.27 5.40 -7.58
CA SER A 64 17.33 5.17 -8.68
C SER A 64 15.86 5.36 -8.26
N CYS A 65 15.50 4.91 -7.05
CA CYS A 65 14.17 5.15 -6.48
C CYS A 65 13.88 6.65 -6.37
N LEU A 66 14.82 7.44 -5.84
CA LEU A 66 14.69 8.90 -5.72
C LEU A 66 14.71 9.60 -7.08
N GLU A 67 15.59 9.18 -7.99
CA GLU A 67 15.70 9.69 -9.36
C GLU A 67 14.39 9.55 -10.14
N SER A 68 13.60 8.50 -9.87
CA SER A 68 12.30 8.30 -10.52
C SER A 68 11.31 9.46 -10.31
N SER A 69 11.50 10.30 -9.28
CA SER A 69 10.72 11.53 -9.10
C SER A 69 11.07 12.62 -10.10
N PHE A 70 12.33 12.70 -10.53
CA PHE A 70 12.78 13.65 -11.55
C PHE A 70 12.42 13.18 -12.97
N LEU A 71 12.33 11.87 -13.17
CA LEU A 71 12.05 11.25 -14.47
C LEU A 71 10.54 11.12 -14.79
N GLN A 72 9.68 11.82 -14.05
CA GLN A 72 8.25 11.84 -14.35
C GLN A 72 7.99 12.62 -15.64
N ASN A 73 7.17 12.05 -16.53
CA ASN A 73 6.67 12.69 -17.74
C ASN A 73 5.59 13.72 -17.36
N TYR A 74 6.04 14.82 -16.78
CA TYR A 74 5.21 15.91 -16.26
C TYR A 74 5.90 17.25 -16.53
N PRO A 75 5.16 18.35 -16.77
CA PRO A 75 5.79 19.65 -17.01
C PRO A 75 6.61 20.09 -15.80
N SER A 76 7.90 20.39 -16.00
CA SER A 76 8.85 20.67 -14.92
C SER A 76 8.46 21.89 -14.09
N GLU A 77 7.82 22.89 -14.70
CA GLU A 77 7.30 24.09 -14.03
C GLU A 77 6.08 23.82 -13.13
N LYS A 78 5.48 22.62 -13.23
CA LYS A 78 4.35 22.17 -12.42
C LYS A 78 4.74 21.10 -11.40
N LEU A 79 6.02 20.80 -11.30
CA LEU A 79 6.54 19.74 -10.44
C LEU A 79 7.49 20.33 -9.41
N GLN A 80 7.16 20.12 -8.13
CA GLN A 80 8.06 20.36 -7.02
C GLN A 80 8.45 19.03 -6.39
N ILE A 81 9.71 18.87 -5.97
CA ILE A 81 10.19 17.70 -5.24
C ILE A 81 10.80 18.17 -3.91
N ILE A 82 10.35 17.59 -2.81
CA ILE A 82 10.87 17.87 -1.47
C ILE A 82 11.37 16.57 -0.85
N PHE A 83 12.67 16.52 -0.57
CA PHE A 83 13.28 15.45 0.19
C PHE A 83 13.37 15.84 1.66
N CYS A 84 12.75 15.04 2.53
CA CYS A 84 12.75 15.29 3.97
C CYS A 84 13.73 14.32 4.65
N ILE A 85 14.74 14.84 5.34
CA ILE A 85 15.69 14.05 6.13
C ILE A 85 15.68 14.50 7.59
N ASP A 86 15.93 13.59 8.52
CA ASP A 86 15.89 13.93 9.94
C ASP A 86 17.15 14.67 10.40
N ASP A 87 18.31 14.29 9.86
CA ASP A 87 19.61 14.81 10.25
C ASP A 87 20.44 15.15 9.01
N VAL A 88 21.25 16.21 9.08
CA VAL A 88 22.16 16.62 8.00
C VAL A 88 23.23 15.57 7.70
N SER A 89 23.56 14.73 8.69
CA SER A 89 24.49 13.61 8.62
C SER A 89 23.88 12.33 8.04
N ASP A 90 22.61 12.35 7.62
CA ASP A 90 22.00 11.18 6.98
C ASP A 90 22.83 10.76 5.76
N PRO A 91 23.20 9.46 5.64
CA PRO A 91 24.05 8.98 4.55
C PRO A 91 23.42 9.17 3.16
N ALA A 92 22.11 9.44 3.06
CA ALA A 92 21.46 9.78 1.79
C ALA A 92 21.80 11.20 1.29
N MET A 93 22.31 12.10 2.14
CA MET A 93 22.58 13.50 1.77
C MET A 93 23.42 13.67 0.48
N PRO A 94 24.54 12.95 0.27
CA PRO A 94 25.32 13.08 -0.96
C PRO A 94 24.53 12.68 -2.21
N ILE A 95 23.71 11.62 -2.12
CA ILE A 95 22.86 11.15 -3.22
C ILE A 95 21.83 12.23 -3.58
N LEU A 96 21.24 12.88 -2.57
CA LEU A 96 20.27 13.96 -2.80
C LEU A 96 20.90 15.17 -3.47
N GLN A 97 22.08 15.57 -3.03
CA GLN A 97 22.82 16.68 -3.62
C GLN A 97 23.20 16.38 -5.08
N GLU A 98 23.65 15.17 -5.37
CA GLU A 98 23.96 14.72 -6.73
C GLU A 98 22.73 14.77 -7.64
N LEU A 99 21.59 14.25 -7.18
CA LEU A 99 20.35 14.25 -7.95
C LEU A 99 19.83 15.67 -8.22
N ILE A 100 19.86 16.56 -7.23
CA ILE A 100 19.46 17.96 -7.43
C ILE A 100 20.39 18.66 -8.42
N ALA A 101 21.70 18.43 -8.33
CA ALA A 101 22.67 18.98 -9.27
C ALA A 101 22.49 18.42 -10.70
N LYS A 102 22.07 17.15 -10.83
CA LYS A 102 21.81 16.48 -12.10
C LYS A 102 20.57 17.02 -12.83
N TYR A 103 19.56 17.49 -12.09
CA TYR A 103 18.28 17.98 -12.64
C TYR A 103 17.97 19.43 -12.23
N PRO A 104 18.80 20.42 -12.62
CA PRO A 104 18.69 21.80 -12.15
C PRO A 104 17.44 22.55 -12.65
N HIS A 105 16.72 21.98 -13.62
CA HIS A 105 15.49 22.53 -14.20
C HIS A 105 14.22 22.13 -13.45
N ILE A 106 14.32 21.23 -12.47
CA ILE A 106 13.21 20.79 -11.63
C ILE A 106 13.34 21.46 -10.26
N ASP A 107 12.23 21.99 -9.75
CA ASP A 107 12.17 22.63 -8.42
C ASP A 107 12.31 21.57 -7.31
N ALA A 108 13.56 21.28 -6.92
CA ALA A 108 13.88 20.26 -5.94
C ALA A 108 14.66 20.83 -4.75
N SER A 109 14.30 20.42 -3.53
CA SER A 109 14.97 20.87 -2.30
C SER A 109 15.07 19.78 -1.24
N ILE A 110 16.02 19.97 -0.31
CA ILE A 110 16.23 19.11 0.87
C ILE A 110 15.81 19.90 2.10
N LEU A 111 14.92 19.34 2.90
CA LEU A 111 14.51 19.87 4.20
C LEU A 111 15.03 18.97 5.32
N VAL A 112 15.83 19.53 6.22
CA VAL A 112 16.35 18.85 7.41
C VAL A 112 15.46 19.15 8.61
N SER A 113 15.18 18.18 9.48
CA SER A 113 14.38 18.42 10.68
C SER A 113 15.15 19.35 11.60
N GLN A 114 14.44 20.24 12.31
CA GLN A 114 15.04 21.01 13.38
C GLN A 114 14.81 20.31 14.73
N PRO A 115 15.88 20.02 15.51
CA PRO A 115 15.74 19.38 16.81
C PRO A 115 14.79 20.15 17.73
N GLY A 116 13.81 19.45 18.31
CA GLY A 116 12.84 20.01 19.25
C GLY A 116 11.60 20.67 18.64
N SER A 117 11.64 21.16 17.40
CA SER A 117 10.48 21.81 16.76
C SER A 117 9.66 20.90 15.85
N ASP A 118 10.25 19.83 15.32
CA ASP A 118 9.59 18.91 14.37
C ASP A 118 9.10 17.60 15.01
N TYR A 119 8.83 17.62 16.32
CA TYR A 119 8.23 16.49 17.03
C TYR A 119 6.73 16.69 17.20
N TYR A 120 5.93 15.87 16.51
CA TYR A 120 4.47 15.92 16.55
C TYR A 120 3.85 14.64 17.13
N GLY A 121 4.65 13.60 17.34
CA GLY A 121 4.21 12.32 17.89
C GLY A 121 5.24 11.20 17.73
N PRO A 122 4.89 9.97 18.16
CA PRO A 122 5.76 8.79 18.09
C PRO A 122 6.11 8.35 16.68
N ASN A 123 5.43 8.82 15.62
CA ASN A 123 5.71 8.45 14.23
C ASN A 123 6.79 9.34 13.59
N PRO A 124 8.09 8.95 13.56
CA PRO A 124 9.16 9.67 12.88
C PRO A 124 8.95 9.87 11.39
N LYS A 125 8.14 9.05 10.70
CA LYS A 125 7.84 9.30 9.29
C LYS A 125 6.98 10.56 9.17
N VAL A 126 5.91 10.67 9.96
CA VAL A 126 5.06 11.88 9.94
C VAL A 126 5.81 13.11 10.44
N ASN A 127 6.62 12.97 11.50
CA ASN A 127 7.48 14.06 11.98
C ASN A 127 8.37 14.61 10.86
N ASN A 128 8.98 13.71 10.08
CA ASN A 128 9.81 14.07 8.94
C ASN A 128 8.97 14.64 7.76
N LEU A 129 7.76 14.13 7.53
CA LEU A 129 6.86 14.60 6.47
C LEU A 129 6.27 16.00 6.74
N ALA A 130 6.07 16.36 8.00
CA ALA A 130 5.34 17.57 8.39
C ALA A 130 5.93 18.85 7.78
N LYS A 131 7.27 18.99 7.79
CA LYS A 131 7.96 20.13 7.16
C LYS A 131 7.76 20.16 5.65
N GLY A 132 7.83 19.01 4.99
CA GLY A 132 7.61 18.92 3.54
C GLY A 132 6.18 19.26 3.16
N PHE A 133 5.21 18.81 3.95
CA PHE A 133 3.80 19.13 3.75
C PHE A 133 3.52 20.63 3.93
N ARG A 134 4.13 21.26 4.96
CA ARG A 134 4.02 22.71 5.18
C ARG A 134 4.65 23.50 4.03
N SER A 135 5.83 23.10 3.57
CA SER A 135 6.60 23.76 2.51
C SER A 135 6.12 23.46 1.08
N ALA A 136 5.19 22.53 0.90
CA ALA A 136 4.65 22.20 -0.42
C ALA A 136 3.95 23.41 -1.06
N LYS A 137 4.39 23.79 -2.25
CA LYS A 137 3.89 24.92 -3.05
C LYS A 137 2.53 24.64 -3.68
N HIS A 138 2.24 23.38 -3.96
CA HIS A 138 1.02 22.98 -4.67
C HIS A 138 0.02 22.29 -3.75
N ASP A 139 -1.26 22.35 -4.11
CA ASP A 139 -2.32 21.74 -3.31
C ASP A 139 -2.33 20.21 -3.44
N ILE A 140 -2.02 19.68 -4.63
CA ILE A 140 -1.81 18.24 -4.77
C ILE A 140 -0.43 17.89 -4.22
N VAL A 141 -0.41 17.00 -3.23
CA VAL A 141 0.80 16.39 -2.71
C VAL A 141 0.83 14.91 -3.03
N TRP A 142 2.02 14.40 -3.33
CA TRP A 142 2.28 12.98 -3.49
C TRP A 142 3.32 12.54 -2.47
N ILE A 143 2.85 11.83 -1.45
CA ILE A 143 3.70 11.20 -0.44
C ILE A 143 4.20 9.88 -1.00
N LEU A 144 5.52 9.77 -1.17
CA LEU A 144 6.18 8.62 -1.78
C LEU A 144 7.39 8.19 -0.94
N ASP A 145 7.38 6.95 -0.46
CA ASP A 145 8.49 6.41 0.35
C ASP A 145 9.83 6.43 -0.42
N SER A 146 10.94 6.60 0.28
CA SER A 146 12.29 6.72 -0.30
C SER A 146 12.73 5.51 -1.12
N ASN A 147 12.33 4.31 -0.67
CA ASN A 147 12.70 3.02 -1.26
C ASN A 147 11.75 2.52 -2.34
N VAL A 148 10.97 3.43 -2.92
CA VAL A 148 9.95 3.09 -3.91
C VAL A 148 10.30 3.72 -5.25
N TRP A 149 10.45 2.90 -6.27
CA TRP A 149 10.58 3.37 -7.64
C TRP A 149 9.18 3.55 -8.26
N ALA A 150 8.98 4.66 -8.97
CA ALA A 150 7.75 4.96 -9.67
C ALA A 150 7.96 5.09 -11.18
N SER A 151 7.03 4.53 -11.96
CA SER A 151 7.06 4.66 -13.42
C SER A 151 6.87 6.11 -13.91
N PRO A 152 7.40 6.48 -15.10
CA PRO A 152 7.41 7.86 -15.57
C PRO A 152 6.03 8.54 -15.71
N ASN A 153 4.96 7.79 -15.94
CA ASN A 153 3.64 8.38 -16.22
C ASN A 153 2.73 8.48 -15.00
N ILE A 154 3.20 8.06 -13.81
CA ILE A 154 2.35 7.99 -12.61
C ILE A 154 1.77 9.35 -12.24
N VAL A 155 2.57 10.41 -12.22
CA VAL A 155 2.07 11.74 -11.83
C VAL A 155 0.93 12.17 -12.75
N ALA A 156 1.14 12.06 -14.07
CA ALA A 156 0.14 12.44 -15.06
C ALA A 156 -1.17 11.65 -14.88
N ASN A 157 -1.08 10.33 -14.76
CA ASN A 157 -2.23 9.45 -14.61
C ASN A 157 -2.98 9.70 -13.29
N SER A 158 -2.26 9.91 -12.18
CA SER A 158 -2.84 10.15 -10.87
C SER A 158 -3.52 11.52 -10.75
N VAL A 159 -2.92 12.58 -11.26
CA VAL A 159 -3.55 13.90 -11.31
C VAL A 159 -4.79 13.86 -12.18
N ALA A 160 -4.71 13.26 -13.37
CA ALA A 160 -5.86 13.09 -14.25
C ALA A 160 -7.00 12.32 -13.57
N ALA A 161 -6.68 11.26 -12.82
CA ALA A 161 -7.69 10.47 -12.11
C ALA A 161 -8.42 11.27 -11.02
N MET A 162 -7.69 12.11 -10.27
CA MET A 162 -8.30 13.00 -9.29
C MET A 162 -9.16 14.08 -9.94
N MET A 163 -8.67 14.73 -11.01
CA MET A 163 -9.40 15.79 -11.70
C MET A 163 -10.67 15.29 -12.38
N ASN A 164 -10.60 14.12 -13.02
CA ASN A 164 -11.67 13.58 -13.85
C ASN A 164 -12.57 12.58 -13.13
N ASN A 165 -12.31 12.33 -11.85
CA ASN A 165 -13.03 11.39 -11.01
C ASN A 165 -13.04 9.96 -11.60
N THR A 166 -11.87 9.41 -11.91
CA THR A 166 -11.74 8.08 -12.53
C THR A 166 -11.06 7.07 -11.62
N ASN A 167 -11.43 5.79 -11.75
CA ASN A 167 -10.76 4.65 -11.13
C ASN A 167 -10.49 3.59 -12.18
N CYS A 168 -9.24 3.12 -12.28
CA CYS A 168 -8.78 2.18 -13.29
C CYS A 168 -9.15 2.65 -14.72
N GLY A 169 -8.98 3.94 -15.00
CA GLY A 169 -9.31 4.58 -16.28
C GLY A 169 -10.81 4.85 -16.52
N ASN A 170 -11.71 4.34 -15.68
CA ASN A 170 -13.15 4.49 -15.86
C ASN A 170 -13.70 5.64 -15.01
N ARG A 171 -14.56 6.49 -15.59
CA ARG A 171 -15.24 7.55 -14.83
C ARG A 171 -16.16 6.94 -13.78
N ILE A 172 -16.09 7.49 -12.57
CA ILE A 172 -16.89 7.06 -11.44
C ILE A 172 -18.13 7.95 -11.35
N ASN A 173 -19.30 7.34 -11.40
CA ASN A 173 -20.58 7.99 -11.06
C ASN A 173 -21.21 7.43 -9.76
N HIS A 174 -20.47 6.58 -9.04
CA HIS A 174 -21.02 5.80 -7.93
C HIS A 174 -21.21 6.65 -6.65
N ARG A 175 -22.46 6.73 -6.15
CA ARG A 175 -22.87 7.31 -4.85
C ARG A 175 -22.46 8.77 -4.61
N GLY A 176 -22.11 9.53 -5.65
CA GLY A 176 -21.72 10.95 -5.55
C GLY A 176 -20.36 11.22 -4.89
N ARG A 177 -19.63 10.19 -4.45
CA ARG A 177 -18.30 10.35 -3.84
C ARG A 177 -17.26 10.64 -4.91
N LYS A 178 -16.41 11.63 -4.66
CA LYS A 178 -15.32 12.02 -5.57
C LYS A 178 -13.99 11.40 -5.15
N VAL A 179 -13.10 11.15 -6.10
CA VAL A 179 -11.73 10.72 -5.83
C VAL A 179 -11.01 11.83 -5.05
N ARG A 180 -10.60 11.51 -3.82
CA ARG A 180 -9.86 12.40 -2.92
C ARG A 180 -8.47 11.89 -2.58
N LEU A 181 -8.22 10.61 -2.87
CA LEU A 181 -6.93 9.96 -2.69
C LEU A 181 -6.68 9.00 -3.85
N VAL A 182 -5.57 9.17 -4.54
CA VAL A 182 -5.05 8.20 -5.52
C VAL A 182 -3.85 7.51 -4.92
N HIS A 183 -3.79 6.20 -5.08
CA HIS A 183 -2.70 5.38 -4.57
C HIS A 183 -2.42 4.26 -5.55
N HIS A 184 -1.30 3.57 -5.36
CA HIS A 184 -0.79 2.63 -6.35
C HIS A 184 -0.64 1.24 -5.76
N VAL A 185 -0.81 0.22 -6.60
CA VAL A 185 -0.58 -1.16 -6.19
C VAL A 185 0.92 -1.31 -5.86
N PRO A 186 1.26 -1.66 -4.61
CA PRO A 186 2.65 -1.80 -4.21
C PRO A 186 3.11 -3.20 -4.58
N LEU A 187 4.17 -3.27 -5.37
CA LEU A 187 4.90 -4.50 -5.63
C LEU A 187 6.28 -4.40 -4.99
N ALA A 188 6.89 -5.55 -4.67
CA ALA A 188 8.30 -5.60 -4.31
C ALA A 188 8.99 -6.65 -5.16
N VAL A 189 10.22 -6.36 -5.55
CA VAL A 189 11.00 -7.18 -6.47
C VAL A 189 12.28 -7.61 -5.78
N SER A 190 12.54 -8.91 -5.77
CA SER A 190 13.80 -9.43 -5.27
C SER A 190 14.88 -9.24 -6.34
N LEU A 191 15.97 -8.59 -5.96
CA LEU A 191 17.09 -8.31 -6.86
C LEU A 191 18.05 -9.50 -6.99
N ASP A 192 17.88 -10.56 -6.18
CA ASP A 192 18.73 -11.75 -6.25
C ASP A 192 17.93 -13.06 -6.35
N MET A 193 18.58 -14.09 -6.90
CA MET A 193 17.99 -15.43 -7.08
C MET A 193 17.78 -16.23 -5.79
N SER A 194 18.16 -15.71 -4.62
CA SER A 194 18.18 -16.54 -3.40
C SER A 194 16.77 -16.80 -2.86
N VAL A 195 16.58 -18.00 -2.30
CA VAL A 195 15.35 -18.32 -1.55
C VAL A 195 15.47 -17.66 -0.18
N ALA A 196 14.99 -16.43 -0.11
CA ALA A 196 15.12 -15.55 1.04
C ALA A 196 13.80 -14.85 1.39
N GLY A 197 13.83 -13.98 2.40
CA GLY A 197 12.65 -13.22 2.80
C GLY A 197 12.10 -12.35 1.66
N SER A 198 12.98 -11.68 0.93
CA SER A 198 12.66 -10.79 -0.19
C SER A 198 11.86 -11.49 -1.30
N SER A 199 12.22 -12.74 -1.63
CA SER A 199 11.56 -13.58 -2.62
C SER A 199 10.14 -13.98 -2.18
N LEU A 200 9.92 -14.14 -0.87
CA LEU A 200 8.59 -14.38 -0.31
C LEU A 200 7.74 -13.11 -0.26
N ASP A 201 8.34 -11.94 -0.01
CA ASP A 201 7.62 -10.66 -0.12
C ASP A 201 7.18 -10.37 -1.55
N GLU A 202 8.06 -10.60 -2.52
CA GLU A 202 7.72 -10.52 -3.94
C GLU A 202 6.56 -11.46 -4.26
N MET A 203 6.67 -12.75 -3.89
CA MET A 203 5.61 -13.73 -4.14
C MET A 203 4.28 -13.27 -3.53
N PHE A 204 4.29 -12.82 -2.27
CA PHE A 204 3.09 -12.33 -1.59
C PHE A 204 2.47 -11.11 -2.29
N LEU A 205 3.29 -10.12 -2.68
CA LEU A 205 2.82 -8.89 -3.31
C LEU A 205 2.32 -9.12 -4.75
N PHE A 206 2.92 -10.03 -5.49
CA PHE A 206 2.53 -10.38 -6.86
C PHE A 206 1.30 -11.29 -6.93
N THR A 207 0.95 -11.99 -5.84
CA THR A 207 -0.14 -12.97 -5.82
C THR A 207 -1.30 -12.55 -4.91
N SER A 208 -1.33 -13.04 -3.66
CA SER A 208 -2.44 -12.80 -2.73
C SER A 208 -2.70 -11.32 -2.47
N HIS A 209 -1.67 -10.54 -2.17
CA HIS A 209 -1.88 -9.13 -1.82
C HIS A 209 -2.51 -8.34 -2.96
N SER A 210 -1.90 -8.31 -4.14
CA SER A 210 -2.34 -7.44 -5.23
C SER A 210 -3.76 -7.77 -5.70
N LYS A 211 -4.15 -9.06 -5.75
CA LYS A 211 -5.50 -9.44 -6.19
C LYS A 211 -6.58 -8.90 -5.25
N PHE A 212 -6.42 -9.11 -3.94
CA PHE A 212 -7.41 -8.66 -2.97
C PHE A 212 -7.35 -7.15 -2.81
N TYR A 213 -6.15 -6.57 -2.86
CA TYR A 213 -5.97 -5.12 -2.78
C TYR A 213 -6.69 -4.37 -3.91
N VAL A 214 -6.53 -4.83 -5.15
CA VAL A 214 -7.22 -4.26 -6.32
C VAL A 214 -8.73 -4.47 -6.22
N SER A 215 -9.18 -5.68 -5.86
CA SER A 215 -10.62 -5.96 -5.75
C SER A 215 -11.30 -5.12 -4.67
N LEU A 216 -10.72 -5.04 -3.47
CA LEU A 216 -11.32 -4.31 -2.34
C LEU A 216 -11.38 -2.80 -2.62
N ASN A 217 -10.36 -2.23 -3.25
CA ASN A 217 -10.39 -0.82 -3.67
C ASN A 217 -11.43 -0.54 -4.77
N ASN A 218 -11.62 -1.47 -5.70
CA ASN A 218 -12.68 -1.34 -6.71
C ASN A 218 -14.09 -1.44 -6.11
N LEU A 219 -14.29 -2.34 -5.12
CA LEU A 219 -15.54 -2.43 -4.37
C LEU A 219 -15.84 -1.15 -3.58
N SER A 220 -14.79 -0.45 -3.12
CA SER A 220 -14.91 0.89 -2.51
C SER A 220 -15.94 0.92 -1.37
N ILE A 221 -15.88 -0.09 -0.48
CA ILE A 221 -16.72 -0.17 0.73
C ILE A 221 -16.12 0.70 1.84
N ALA A 222 -14.80 0.69 1.96
CA ALA A 222 -13.99 1.44 2.92
C ALA A 222 -12.65 1.83 2.23
N PRO A 223 -11.92 2.85 2.72
CA PRO A 223 -10.60 3.16 2.18
C PRO A 223 -9.64 1.99 2.46
N CYS A 224 -8.95 1.52 1.43
CA CYS A 224 -7.93 0.47 1.54
C CYS A 224 -6.60 0.98 0.99
N VAL A 225 -5.92 1.78 1.80
CA VAL A 225 -4.73 2.54 1.43
C VAL A 225 -3.46 1.80 1.89
N ASN A 226 -2.33 2.04 1.21
CA ASN A 226 -1.02 1.56 1.64
C ASN A 226 -0.05 2.74 1.76
N GLY A 227 0.95 2.64 2.63
CA GLY A 227 1.77 3.79 3.00
C GLY A 227 2.87 4.19 2.02
N LYS A 228 3.01 3.46 0.90
CA LYS A 228 4.15 3.62 0.00
C LYS A 228 3.98 4.77 -0.99
N SER A 229 2.76 4.98 -1.49
CA SER A 229 2.48 5.95 -2.56
C SER A 229 1.05 6.46 -2.45
N ASN A 230 0.90 7.71 -1.99
CA ASN A 230 -0.40 8.34 -1.75
C ASN A 230 -0.42 9.78 -2.26
N MET A 231 -1.33 10.05 -3.20
CA MET A 231 -1.56 11.37 -3.77
C MET A 231 -2.93 11.90 -3.33
N TYR A 232 -2.96 13.08 -2.74
CA TYR A 232 -4.19 13.73 -2.25
C TYR A 232 -3.99 15.25 -2.16
N ARG A 233 -5.05 15.99 -1.86
CA ARG A 233 -4.97 17.46 -1.71
C ARG A 233 -4.68 17.86 -0.26
N LYS A 234 -3.82 18.86 -0.08
CA LYS A 234 -3.54 19.48 1.21
C LYS A 234 -4.81 20.10 1.78
N SER A 235 -5.53 20.85 0.95
CA SER A 235 -6.80 21.51 1.28
C SER A 235 -7.86 20.51 1.77
N ASP A 236 -7.96 19.35 1.12
CA ASP A 236 -8.89 18.29 1.54
C ASP A 236 -8.48 17.70 2.90
N LEU A 237 -7.18 17.46 3.14
CA LEU A 237 -6.72 16.97 4.44
C LEU A 237 -6.90 18.00 5.56
N ASP A 238 -6.63 19.28 5.27
CA ASP A 238 -6.86 20.38 6.20
C ASP A 238 -8.34 20.52 6.57
N HIS A 239 -9.23 20.42 5.57
CA HIS A 239 -10.67 20.40 5.81
C HIS A 239 -11.10 19.19 6.63
N ALA A 240 -10.55 18.01 6.36
CA ALA A 240 -10.88 16.79 7.07
C ALA A 240 -10.55 16.91 8.57
N VAL A 241 -9.32 17.31 8.90
CA VAL A 241 -8.87 17.47 10.29
C VAL A 241 -9.65 18.56 11.01
N ALA A 242 -9.89 19.70 10.36
CA ALA A 242 -10.73 20.78 10.93
C ALA A 242 -12.17 20.36 11.20
N SER A 243 -12.69 19.35 10.48
CA SER A 243 -14.06 18.85 10.63
C SER A 243 -14.22 17.81 11.74
N ILE A 244 -13.12 17.18 12.21
CA ILE A 244 -13.15 16.13 13.24
C ILE A 244 -13.94 16.55 14.49
N PRO A 245 -13.74 17.74 15.08
CA PRO A 245 -14.47 18.13 16.29
C PRO A 245 -15.98 18.30 16.12
N SER A 246 -16.45 18.42 14.88
CA SER A 246 -17.85 18.75 14.57
C SER A 246 -18.69 17.57 14.08
N LYS A 247 -18.06 16.45 13.71
CA LYS A 247 -18.74 15.30 13.09
C LYS A 247 -18.31 13.99 13.78
N PRO A 248 -19.27 13.14 14.20
CA PRO A 248 -18.96 11.88 14.86
C PRO A 248 -18.26 10.91 13.89
N SER A 249 -17.34 10.11 14.43
CA SER A 249 -16.59 9.08 13.69
C SER A 249 -16.28 7.91 14.61
N GLU A 250 -16.37 6.68 14.10
CA GLU A 250 -15.93 5.49 14.86
C GLU A 250 -14.40 5.49 15.10
N PHE A 251 -13.62 6.22 14.29
CA PHE A 251 -12.16 6.24 14.36
C PHE A 251 -11.59 7.45 15.11
N PHE A 252 -12.33 8.56 15.16
CA PHE A 252 -11.89 9.83 15.79
C PHE A 252 -12.85 10.31 16.90
N HIS A 253 -13.41 9.39 17.69
CA HIS A 253 -14.39 9.72 18.74
C HIS A 253 -13.79 10.11 20.10
N GLU A 254 -12.55 9.70 20.38
CA GLU A 254 -11.92 9.95 21.68
C GLU A 254 -11.71 11.44 21.93
N GLN A 255 -12.06 11.92 23.13
CA GLN A 255 -12.04 13.36 23.42
C GLN A 255 -10.64 13.97 23.28
N SER A 256 -9.60 13.21 23.63
CA SER A 256 -8.19 13.61 23.41
C SER A 256 -7.89 13.81 21.92
N VAL A 257 -8.38 12.92 21.06
CA VAL A 257 -8.21 12.97 19.61
C VAL A 257 -8.94 14.18 19.02
N ILE A 258 -10.16 14.45 19.48
CA ILE A 258 -10.96 15.61 19.07
C ILE A 258 -10.25 16.92 19.44
N ASN A 259 -9.76 17.03 20.68
CA ASN A 259 -9.05 18.22 21.14
C ASN A 259 -7.75 18.44 20.34
N ASP A 260 -7.02 17.37 20.06
CA ASP A 260 -5.79 17.45 19.26
C ASP A 260 -6.06 17.89 17.83
N ALA A 261 -7.12 17.38 17.20
CA ALA A 261 -7.53 17.82 15.87
C ALA A 261 -7.86 19.32 15.85
N ALA A 262 -8.61 19.81 16.85
CA ALA A 262 -8.92 21.23 17.00
C ALA A 262 -7.65 22.07 17.18
N ASN A 263 -6.71 21.63 18.02
CA ASN A 263 -5.45 22.32 18.26
C ASN A 263 -4.57 22.39 17.01
N VAL A 264 -4.52 21.31 16.21
CA VAL A 264 -3.77 21.30 14.95
C VAL A 264 -4.44 22.20 13.91
N ALA A 265 -5.76 22.13 13.78
CA ALA A 265 -6.53 22.98 12.85
C ALA A 265 -6.39 24.48 13.17
N ALA A 266 -6.32 24.84 14.46
CA ALA A 266 -6.12 26.22 14.92
C ALA A 266 -4.77 26.83 14.48
N LYS A 267 -3.76 26.01 14.15
CA LYS A 267 -2.48 26.49 13.59
C LYS A 267 -2.60 26.95 12.13
N GLY A 268 -3.74 26.71 11.49
CA GLY A 268 -4.01 27.06 10.10
C GLY A 268 -3.56 26.00 9.09
N PRO A 269 -3.83 26.24 7.79
CA PRO A 269 -3.58 25.28 6.70
C PRO A 269 -2.12 24.81 6.63
N GLY A 270 -1.91 23.58 6.12
CA GLY A 270 -0.60 22.99 5.96
C GLY A 270 -0.01 22.35 7.23
N ASN A 271 -0.76 22.32 8.34
CA ASN A 271 -0.32 21.66 9.58
C ASN A 271 -1.01 20.31 9.81
N SER A 272 -2.07 19.98 9.07
CA SER A 272 -2.95 18.84 9.38
C SER A 272 -2.31 17.47 9.27
N ILE A 273 -1.21 17.32 8.51
CA ILE A 273 -0.48 16.05 8.48
C ILE A 273 0.10 15.69 9.86
N SER A 274 0.45 16.70 10.68
CA SER A 274 1.04 16.50 12.01
C SER A 274 0.08 15.82 12.99
N PHE A 275 -1.24 16.00 12.80
CA PHE A 275 -2.27 15.31 13.59
C PHE A 275 -2.10 13.79 13.54
N PHE A 276 -1.64 13.27 12.39
CA PHE A 276 -1.50 11.83 12.19
C PHE A 276 -0.21 11.24 12.77
N ALA A 277 0.67 12.06 13.38
CA ALA A 277 1.94 11.60 13.94
C ALA A 277 1.80 10.67 15.15
N LYS A 278 0.60 10.58 15.73
CA LYS A 278 0.26 9.65 16.80
C LYS A 278 0.00 8.22 16.32
N TYR A 279 -0.27 8.03 15.03
CA TYR A 279 -0.66 6.74 14.46
C TYR A 279 0.53 6.07 13.76
N ILE A 280 0.78 4.77 13.99
CA ILE A 280 1.79 4.01 13.24
C ILE A 280 1.35 3.78 11.78
N GLY A 281 0.04 3.63 11.53
CA GLY A 281 -0.53 3.55 10.18
C GLY A 281 -1.19 4.87 9.79
N GLU A 282 -0.37 5.90 9.63
CA GLU A 282 -0.82 7.26 9.31
C GLU A 282 -1.61 7.33 8.00
N ASP A 283 -1.20 6.52 7.04
CA ASP A 283 -1.73 6.41 5.69
C ASP A 283 -3.20 6.00 5.66
N ASN A 284 -3.55 4.96 6.42
CA ASN A 284 -4.92 4.50 6.56
C ASN A 284 -5.77 5.54 7.31
N MET A 285 -5.23 6.16 8.36
CA MET A 285 -5.95 7.19 9.11
C MET A 285 -6.22 8.44 8.26
N ILE A 286 -5.27 8.84 7.41
CA ILE A 286 -5.47 9.88 6.38
C ILE A 286 -6.56 9.44 5.40
N GLY A 287 -6.51 8.19 4.93
CA GLY A 287 -7.53 7.61 4.06
C GLY A 287 -8.94 7.66 4.67
N ILE A 288 -9.08 7.31 5.95
CA ILE A 288 -10.33 7.38 6.71
C ILE A 288 -10.78 8.83 6.87
N ALA A 289 -9.87 9.75 7.21
CA ALA A 289 -10.22 11.17 7.35
C ALA A 289 -10.77 11.76 6.04
N LEU A 290 -10.11 11.51 4.91
CA LEU A 290 -10.59 11.94 3.59
C LEU A 290 -11.90 11.23 3.19
N TRP A 291 -12.07 9.98 3.60
CA TRP A 291 -13.30 9.24 3.38
C TRP A 291 -14.48 9.85 4.14
N GLU A 292 -14.38 10.00 5.46
CA GLU A 292 -15.50 10.42 6.31
C GLU A 292 -15.80 11.92 6.20
N TYR A 293 -14.76 12.76 6.20
CA TYR A 293 -14.95 14.21 6.34
C TYR A 293 -15.01 14.96 5.00
N CYS A 294 -14.42 14.41 3.93
CA CYS A 294 -14.50 15.00 2.58
C CYS A 294 -15.51 14.30 1.66
N PHE A 295 -16.27 13.32 2.18
CA PHE A 295 -17.13 12.42 1.39
C PHE A 295 -16.37 11.82 0.19
N GLY A 296 -15.09 11.50 0.42
CA GLY A 296 -14.13 11.11 -0.60
C GLY A 296 -14.13 9.61 -0.88
N ARG A 297 -13.45 9.19 -1.94
CA ARG A 297 -13.10 7.79 -2.17
C ARG A 297 -11.66 7.67 -2.67
N THR A 298 -11.15 6.45 -2.61
CA THR A 298 -9.85 6.09 -3.21
C THR A 298 -10.01 5.74 -4.69
N ALA A 299 -8.91 5.83 -5.43
CA ALA A 299 -8.81 5.33 -6.79
C ALA A 299 -7.41 4.79 -7.12
N LEU A 300 -7.37 3.84 -8.04
CA LEU A 300 -6.18 3.31 -8.69
C LEU A 300 -6.12 3.79 -10.15
N THR A 301 -4.94 3.85 -10.75
CA THR A 301 -4.74 4.34 -12.13
C THR A 301 -4.32 3.27 -13.14
N GLY A 302 -4.13 2.02 -12.69
CA GLY A 302 -3.47 0.99 -13.51
C GLY A 302 -1.93 1.03 -13.41
N ASP A 303 -1.39 2.03 -12.71
CA ASP A 303 0.05 2.10 -12.43
C ASP A 303 0.41 1.37 -11.13
N VAL A 304 1.68 0.97 -11.05
CA VAL A 304 2.27 0.30 -9.89
C VAL A 304 3.50 1.03 -9.40
N VAL A 305 3.81 0.85 -8.12
CA VAL A 305 5.06 1.30 -7.54
C VAL A 305 5.87 0.11 -7.05
N LEU A 306 7.19 0.16 -7.20
CA LEU A 306 8.07 -0.98 -6.98
C LEU A 306 9.05 -0.72 -5.85
N GLN A 307 9.15 -1.66 -4.93
CA GLN A 307 10.18 -1.65 -3.91
C GLN A 307 11.27 -2.68 -4.25
N PRO A 308 12.49 -2.26 -4.62
CA PRO A 308 13.62 -3.18 -4.73
C PRO A 308 14.01 -3.74 -3.36
N LEU A 309 14.23 -5.05 -3.29
CA LEU A 309 14.64 -5.78 -2.08
C LEU A 309 15.91 -6.58 -2.37
N ILE A 310 16.84 -6.63 -1.41
CA ILE A 310 18.07 -7.43 -1.48
C ILE A 310 18.06 -8.44 -0.33
N SER A 311 18.41 -9.69 -0.63
CA SER A 311 18.35 -10.80 0.31
C SER A 311 19.55 -10.92 1.24
N SER A 312 20.68 -10.27 0.93
CA SER A 312 21.88 -10.31 1.78
C SER A 312 21.62 -9.85 3.22
N THR A 313 20.53 -9.11 3.45
CA THR A 313 20.08 -8.64 4.77
C THR A 313 18.72 -9.22 5.19
N ASP A 314 18.09 -10.10 4.40
CA ASP A 314 16.68 -10.48 4.56
C ASP A 314 16.42 -11.99 4.62
N SER A 315 16.46 -12.54 5.83
CA SER A 315 16.16 -13.96 6.08
C SER A 315 14.66 -14.29 5.95
N ILE A 316 14.32 -15.58 5.78
CA ILE A 316 12.93 -16.06 5.84
C ILE A 316 12.26 -15.68 7.18
N LYS A 317 13.02 -15.69 8.28
CA LYS A 317 12.55 -15.24 9.60
C LYS A 317 12.23 -13.74 9.60
N ALA A 318 13.01 -12.93 8.89
CA ALA A 318 12.75 -11.50 8.74
C ALA A 318 11.45 -11.25 7.94
N TYR A 319 11.20 -12.00 6.86
CA TYR A 319 9.90 -12.01 6.17
C TYR A 319 8.75 -12.34 7.13
N PHE A 320 8.85 -13.45 7.86
CA PHE A 320 7.81 -13.89 8.80
C PHE A 320 7.50 -12.80 9.84
N ASN A 321 8.53 -12.26 10.48
CA ASN A 321 8.40 -11.19 11.48
C ASN A 321 7.78 -9.92 10.90
N ARG A 322 8.13 -9.56 9.66
CA ARG A 322 7.59 -8.37 8.99
C ARG A 322 6.11 -8.53 8.69
N ARG A 323 5.69 -9.69 8.18
CA ARG A 323 4.28 -10.02 7.93
C ARG A 323 3.47 -10.05 9.23
N VAL A 324 4.02 -10.65 10.31
CA VAL A 324 3.42 -10.62 11.65
C VAL A 324 3.21 -9.18 12.12
N ARG A 325 4.22 -8.32 11.96
CA ARG A 325 4.14 -6.90 12.34
C ARG A 325 3.04 -6.17 11.57
N TRP A 326 2.97 -6.33 10.25
CA TRP A 326 1.93 -5.70 9.42
C TRP A 326 0.52 -6.15 9.82
N LEU A 327 0.35 -7.44 10.13
CA LEU A 327 -0.92 -7.98 10.63
C LEU A 327 -1.26 -7.45 12.02
N ARG A 328 -0.29 -7.34 12.92
CA ARG A 328 -0.53 -6.76 14.26
C ARG A 328 -1.01 -5.31 14.18
N VAL A 329 -0.39 -4.49 13.32
CA VAL A 329 -0.85 -3.12 13.09
C VAL A 329 -2.30 -3.11 12.56
N ARG A 330 -2.60 -3.94 11.55
CA ARG A 330 -3.95 -4.04 10.97
C ARG A 330 -5.00 -4.62 11.93
N LYS A 331 -4.63 -5.51 12.85
CA LYS A 331 -5.52 -6.05 13.90
C LYS A 331 -6.19 -4.94 14.70
N TYR A 332 -5.47 -3.86 14.98
CA TYR A 332 -6.02 -2.71 15.70
C TYR A 332 -6.78 -1.77 14.76
N MET A 333 -6.25 -1.49 13.58
CA MET A 333 -6.81 -0.48 12.68
C MET A 333 -8.04 -0.96 11.89
N VAL A 334 -8.07 -2.22 11.49
CA VAL A 334 -9.09 -2.85 10.64
C VAL A 334 -9.34 -4.28 11.09
N LEU A 335 -9.82 -4.45 12.33
CA LEU A 335 -9.98 -5.74 12.99
C LEU A 335 -10.80 -6.75 12.17
N ALA A 336 -11.97 -6.33 11.67
CA ALA A 336 -12.86 -7.22 10.92
C ALA A 336 -12.17 -7.79 9.66
N ALA A 337 -11.50 -6.93 8.87
CA ALA A 337 -10.72 -7.35 7.70
C ALA A 337 -9.54 -8.27 8.09
N THR A 338 -8.90 -7.99 9.22
CA THR A 338 -7.78 -8.81 9.72
C THR A 338 -8.24 -10.19 10.16
N LEU A 339 -9.41 -10.31 10.80
CA LEU A 339 -9.95 -11.60 11.26
C LEU A 339 -10.29 -12.54 10.11
N ILE A 340 -10.71 -12.00 8.96
CA ILE A 340 -11.08 -12.79 7.79
C ILE A 340 -9.89 -13.12 6.87
N GLU A 341 -8.73 -12.50 7.05
CA GLU A 341 -7.55 -12.68 6.18
C GLU A 341 -7.13 -14.15 5.97
N PRO A 342 -7.17 -15.07 6.96
CA PRO A 342 -6.85 -16.46 6.70
C PRO A 342 -7.74 -17.08 5.63
N THR A 343 -9.02 -16.67 5.59
CA THR A 343 -10.00 -17.21 4.65
C THR A 343 -9.77 -16.75 3.22
N THR A 344 -8.91 -15.74 3.01
CA THR A 344 -8.53 -15.26 1.66
C THR A 344 -7.35 -16.04 1.07
N GLU A 345 -6.68 -16.88 1.87
CA GLU A 345 -5.54 -17.69 1.43
C GLU A 345 -6.00 -19.08 0.97
N SER A 346 -5.28 -19.67 0.01
CA SER A 346 -5.78 -20.82 -0.77
C SER A 346 -6.13 -22.03 0.09
N ILE A 347 -5.32 -22.35 1.11
CA ILE A 347 -5.48 -23.55 1.92
C ILE A 347 -6.76 -23.46 2.78
N VAL A 348 -6.93 -22.39 3.54
CA VAL A 348 -8.10 -22.22 4.42
C VAL A 348 -9.37 -22.03 3.59
N CYS A 349 -9.30 -21.21 2.54
CA CYS A 349 -10.40 -21.02 1.59
C CYS A 349 -10.84 -22.36 0.97
N GLY A 350 -9.88 -23.13 0.45
CA GLY A 350 -10.10 -24.44 -0.13
C GLY A 350 -10.69 -25.44 0.85
N CYS A 351 -10.24 -25.46 2.11
CA CYS A 351 -10.82 -26.30 3.16
C CYS A 351 -12.30 -25.97 3.41
N MET A 352 -12.64 -24.68 3.52
CA MET A 352 -14.03 -24.22 3.72
C MET A 352 -14.93 -24.61 2.55
N GLY A 353 -14.49 -24.35 1.31
CA GLY A 353 -15.24 -24.70 0.10
C GLY A 353 -15.40 -26.21 -0.09
N THR A 354 -14.34 -26.97 0.16
CA THR A 354 -14.35 -28.43 0.06
C THR A 354 -15.30 -29.05 1.06
N PHE A 355 -15.26 -28.61 2.32
CA PHE A 355 -16.20 -29.05 3.35
C PHE A 355 -17.65 -28.72 2.96
N GLY A 356 -17.90 -27.47 2.55
CA GLY A 356 -19.22 -27.00 2.15
C GLY A 356 -19.84 -27.85 1.02
N LEU A 357 -19.10 -28.08 -0.06
CA LEU A 357 -19.58 -28.89 -1.19
C LEU A 357 -19.71 -30.38 -0.83
N SER A 358 -18.76 -30.93 -0.06
CA SER A 358 -18.77 -32.36 0.27
C SER A 358 -19.98 -32.74 1.11
N VAL A 359 -20.32 -31.92 2.11
CA VAL A 359 -21.45 -32.16 2.99
C VAL A 359 -22.78 -31.95 2.26
N LEU A 360 -22.88 -30.91 1.43
CA LEU A 360 -24.15 -30.55 0.78
C LEU A 360 -24.47 -31.37 -0.47
N LEU A 361 -23.47 -31.77 -1.25
CA LEU A 361 -23.67 -32.41 -2.56
C LEU A 361 -23.30 -33.89 -2.60
N TRP A 362 -22.39 -34.35 -1.73
CA TRP A 362 -21.82 -35.69 -1.82
C TRP A 362 -22.03 -36.55 -0.57
N ASP A 363 -22.74 -36.03 0.44
CA ASP A 363 -22.99 -36.69 1.73
C ASP A 363 -21.69 -37.25 2.37
N ARG A 364 -20.61 -36.45 2.31
CA ARG A 364 -19.28 -36.80 2.83
C ARG A 364 -18.68 -35.63 3.59
N PHE A 365 -17.80 -35.93 4.55
CA PHE A 365 -17.14 -34.88 5.33
C PHE A 365 -16.17 -34.02 4.50
N PHE A 366 -15.35 -34.64 3.66
CA PHE A 366 -14.33 -33.93 2.89
C PHE A 366 -13.93 -34.69 1.63
N SER A 367 -13.75 -33.98 0.51
CA SER A 367 -13.34 -34.52 -0.78
C SER A 367 -11.94 -34.02 -1.16
N TRP A 368 -10.92 -34.85 -0.95
CA TRP A 368 -9.54 -34.54 -1.35
C TRP A 368 -9.41 -34.24 -2.85
N LYS A 369 -10.24 -34.87 -3.69
CA LYS A 369 -10.24 -34.61 -5.14
C LYS A 369 -10.64 -33.15 -5.44
N PHE A 370 -11.67 -32.63 -4.77
CA PHE A 370 -12.10 -31.26 -4.96
C PHE A 370 -11.10 -30.26 -4.35
N PHE A 371 -10.55 -30.57 -3.17
CA PHE A 371 -9.51 -29.73 -2.57
C PHE A 371 -8.29 -29.60 -3.49
N LEU A 372 -7.80 -30.71 -4.05
CA LEU A 372 -6.69 -30.70 -5.00
C LEU A 372 -7.04 -29.90 -6.26
N PHE A 373 -8.26 -30.05 -6.80
CA PHE A 373 -8.74 -29.25 -7.92
C PHE A 373 -8.71 -27.75 -7.61
N HIS A 374 -9.24 -27.34 -6.45
CA HIS A 374 -9.19 -25.96 -5.97
C HIS A 374 -7.74 -25.43 -5.92
N MET A 375 -6.84 -26.20 -5.30
CA MET A 375 -5.43 -25.81 -5.16
C MET A 375 -4.74 -25.65 -6.52
N VAL A 376 -5.03 -26.54 -7.48
CA VAL A 376 -4.51 -26.43 -8.85
C VAL A 376 -5.06 -25.18 -9.55
N CYS A 377 -6.37 -24.91 -9.46
CA CYS A 377 -6.95 -23.70 -10.02
C CYS A 377 -6.35 -22.43 -9.41
N TRP A 378 -6.14 -22.41 -8.09
CA TRP A 378 -5.54 -21.28 -7.40
C TRP A 378 -4.08 -21.06 -7.82
N LEU A 379 -3.30 -22.14 -7.93
CA LEU A 379 -1.92 -22.10 -8.41
C LEU A 379 -1.84 -21.56 -9.85
N ILE A 380 -2.73 -22.02 -10.75
CA ILE A 380 -2.79 -21.51 -12.14
C ILE A 380 -3.13 -20.02 -12.15
N CYS A 381 -4.08 -19.58 -11.33
CA CYS A 381 -4.46 -18.18 -11.20
C CYS A 381 -3.28 -17.33 -10.72
N ASP A 382 -2.60 -17.73 -9.64
CA ASP A 382 -1.44 -17.03 -9.09
C ASP A 382 -0.26 -17.00 -10.06
N TYR A 383 0.02 -18.11 -10.74
CA TYR A 383 1.09 -18.16 -11.73
C TYR A 383 0.80 -17.25 -12.92
N THR A 384 -0.45 -17.25 -13.40
CA THR A 384 -0.88 -16.36 -14.50
C THR A 384 -0.77 -14.90 -14.07
N GLN A 385 -1.23 -14.57 -12.86
CA GLN A 385 -1.14 -13.21 -12.31
C GLN A 385 0.31 -12.75 -12.16
N TYR A 386 1.19 -13.61 -11.64
CA TYR A 386 2.61 -13.33 -11.54
C TYR A 386 3.21 -12.95 -12.90
N ASN A 387 2.90 -13.73 -13.94
CA ASN A 387 3.37 -13.46 -15.30
C ASN A 387 2.76 -12.19 -15.92
N ILE A 388 1.52 -11.82 -15.57
CA ILE A 388 0.92 -10.53 -15.97
C ILE A 388 1.74 -9.38 -15.36
N TRP A 389 2.11 -9.48 -14.09
CA TRP A 389 2.99 -8.49 -13.47
C TRP A 389 4.36 -8.45 -14.15
N GLN A 390 4.99 -9.59 -14.43
CA GLN A 390 6.26 -9.59 -15.16
C GLN A 390 6.14 -8.92 -16.54
N HIS A 391 5.05 -9.20 -17.28
CA HIS A 391 4.80 -8.53 -18.56
C HIS A 391 4.58 -7.02 -18.42
N HIS A 392 3.91 -6.57 -17.34
CA HIS A 392 3.78 -5.16 -17.03
C HIS A 392 5.15 -4.52 -16.84
N LEU A 393 6.01 -5.15 -16.03
CA LEU A 393 7.35 -4.67 -15.75
C LEU A 393 8.21 -4.63 -17.03
N ASP A 394 8.14 -5.64 -17.88
CA ASP A 394 8.85 -5.65 -19.18
C ASP A 394 8.35 -4.60 -20.16
N SER A 395 7.12 -4.11 -19.97
CA SER A 395 6.50 -3.07 -20.81
C SER A 395 6.81 -1.65 -20.33
N VAL A 396 7.51 -1.47 -19.21
CA VAL A 396 7.95 -0.16 -18.73
C VAL A 396 8.97 0.43 -19.71
N VAL A 397 8.76 1.68 -20.09
CA VAL A 397 9.66 2.41 -20.99
C VAL A 397 10.85 2.96 -20.19
N SER A 398 12.07 2.74 -20.70
CA SER A 398 13.33 3.22 -20.12
C SER A 398 13.50 2.91 -18.62
N PRO A 399 13.36 1.65 -18.19
CA PRO A 399 13.57 1.27 -16.79
C PRO A 399 15.05 1.39 -16.41
N PRO A 400 15.37 1.63 -15.11
CA PRO A 400 16.75 1.67 -14.65
C PRO A 400 17.47 0.32 -14.83
N TYR A 401 18.81 0.31 -14.76
CA TYR A 401 19.63 -0.88 -15.03
C TYR A 401 19.27 -2.08 -14.14
N TRP A 402 19.11 -1.86 -12.82
CA TRP A 402 18.74 -2.91 -11.87
C TRP A 402 17.38 -3.53 -12.22
N PHE A 403 16.42 -2.73 -12.68
CA PHE A 403 15.08 -3.17 -13.06
C PHE A 403 15.14 -4.08 -14.29
N SER A 404 15.93 -3.72 -15.29
CA SER A 404 16.09 -4.54 -16.49
C SER A 404 16.74 -5.88 -16.19
N ASN A 405 17.57 -5.95 -15.14
CA ASN A 405 18.38 -7.11 -14.79
C ASN A 405 17.91 -7.84 -13.53
N MET A 406 16.67 -7.62 -13.09
CA MET A 406 16.13 -8.29 -11.90
C MET A 406 16.07 -9.80 -12.08
N ASP A 407 16.56 -10.52 -11.08
CA ASP A 407 16.55 -11.98 -11.05
C ASP A 407 15.14 -12.57 -10.98
N SER A 408 14.16 -11.82 -10.46
CA SER A 408 12.74 -12.17 -10.51
C SER A 408 12.26 -12.51 -11.94
N LYS A 409 12.77 -11.81 -12.97
CA LYS A 409 12.45 -12.07 -14.38
C LYS A 409 13.01 -13.40 -14.89
N ARG A 410 14.01 -13.95 -14.20
CA ARG A 410 14.74 -15.16 -14.59
C ARG A 410 14.24 -16.41 -13.86
N ARG A 411 13.27 -16.27 -12.95
CA ARG A 411 12.80 -17.38 -12.12
C ARG A 411 12.09 -18.45 -12.96
N THR A 412 12.55 -19.68 -12.81
CA THR A 412 11.90 -20.85 -13.42
C THR A 412 10.58 -21.18 -12.72
N PHE A 413 9.69 -21.93 -13.39
CA PHE A 413 8.45 -22.40 -12.77
C PHE A 413 8.69 -23.19 -11.47
N THR A 414 9.72 -24.03 -11.42
CA THR A 414 10.05 -24.83 -10.22
C THR A 414 10.41 -23.93 -9.03
N GLN A 415 11.26 -22.93 -9.24
CA GLN A 415 11.63 -21.97 -8.19
C GLN A 415 10.43 -21.15 -7.74
N TRP A 416 9.59 -20.71 -8.69
CA TRP A 416 8.35 -20.00 -8.40
C TRP A 416 7.41 -20.85 -7.55
N CYS A 417 7.21 -22.12 -7.92
CA CYS A 417 6.31 -23.05 -7.24
C CYS A 417 6.79 -23.35 -5.80
N GLN A 418 8.09 -23.51 -5.59
CA GLN A 418 8.68 -23.66 -4.25
C GLN A 418 8.35 -22.47 -3.34
N LEU A 419 8.57 -21.24 -3.81
CA LEU A 419 8.26 -20.02 -3.07
C LEU A 419 6.75 -19.85 -2.84
N TRP A 420 5.93 -20.19 -3.84
CA TRP A 420 4.48 -20.15 -3.72
C TRP A 420 3.98 -21.10 -2.63
N MET A 421 4.44 -22.36 -2.61
CA MET A 421 4.09 -23.34 -1.58
C MET A 421 4.54 -22.87 -0.19
N MET A 422 5.76 -22.33 -0.06
CA MET A 422 6.24 -21.79 1.22
C MET A 422 5.39 -20.63 1.71
N ARG A 423 5.00 -19.71 0.82
CA ARG A 423 4.15 -18.56 1.16
C ARG A 423 2.77 -19.02 1.64
N GLU A 424 2.12 -19.92 0.92
CA GLU A 424 0.81 -20.48 1.29
C GLU A 424 0.88 -21.21 2.64
N ALA A 425 1.94 -21.99 2.88
CA ALA A 425 2.15 -22.68 4.14
C ALA A 425 2.39 -21.73 5.33
N PHE A 426 3.04 -20.58 5.12
CA PHE A 426 3.29 -19.59 6.17
C PHE A 426 2.12 -18.68 6.46
N ALA A 427 1.14 -18.54 5.57
CA ALA A 427 0.09 -17.54 5.71
C ALA A 427 -0.72 -17.68 7.01
N LEU A 428 -1.20 -18.89 7.32
CA LEU A 428 -1.95 -19.15 8.56
C LEU A 428 -1.08 -19.05 9.84
N PRO A 429 0.12 -19.67 9.92
CA PRO A 429 1.03 -19.48 11.07
C PRO A 429 1.40 -18.02 11.35
N ILE A 430 1.63 -17.22 10.30
CA ILE A 430 1.89 -15.78 10.41
C ILE A 430 0.68 -15.10 11.06
N TRP A 431 -0.54 -15.39 10.59
CA TRP A 431 -1.76 -14.81 11.14
C TRP A 431 -1.96 -15.18 12.61
N ILE A 432 -1.84 -16.47 12.97
CA ILE A 432 -1.98 -16.94 14.36
C ILE A 432 -0.98 -16.19 15.27
N THR A 433 0.27 -16.11 14.85
CA THR A 433 1.35 -15.44 15.61
C THR A 433 1.11 -13.93 15.77
N ALA A 434 0.51 -13.30 14.76
CA ALA A 434 0.10 -11.91 14.82
C ALA A 434 -1.06 -11.71 15.80
N MET A 435 -2.07 -12.59 15.77
CA MET A 435 -3.26 -12.48 16.61
C MET A 435 -2.99 -12.72 18.10
N ILE A 436 -2.06 -13.62 18.44
CA ILE A 436 -1.66 -13.88 19.83
C ILE A 436 -0.86 -12.71 20.43
N GLY A 437 -0.06 -12.01 19.61
CA GLY A 437 0.78 -10.91 20.09
C GLY A 437 0.07 -9.56 20.20
N HIS A 438 0.62 -8.69 21.04
CA HIS A 438 0.13 -7.32 21.27
C HIS A 438 1.18 -6.23 21.00
N GLU A 439 2.46 -6.60 20.99
CA GLU A 439 3.57 -5.66 20.78
C GLU A 439 3.95 -5.55 19.30
N VAL A 440 4.24 -4.33 18.88
CA VAL A 440 4.68 -3.99 17.53
C VAL A 440 6.10 -3.43 17.63
N ASN A 441 7.10 -4.16 17.12
CA ASN A 441 8.45 -3.62 17.00
C ASN A 441 8.55 -2.74 15.75
N TRP A 442 8.86 -1.46 15.93
CA TRP A 442 9.01 -0.52 14.84
C TRP A 442 10.32 0.25 14.95
N ARG A 443 11.13 0.19 13.88
CA ARG A 443 12.50 0.75 13.82
C ARG A 443 13.39 0.37 15.03
N GLY A 444 13.24 -0.86 15.52
CA GLY A 444 14.03 -1.40 16.62
C GLY A 444 13.48 -1.12 18.02
N ARG A 445 12.35 -0.41 18.14
CA ARG A 445 11.72 -0.05 19.40
C ARG A 445 10.37 -0.76 19.58
N PRO A 446 10.04 -1.26 20.78
CA PRO A 446 8.74 -1.87 21.04
C PRO A 446 7.66 -0.81 21.25
N PHE A 447 6.49 -1.02 20.64
CA PHE A 447 5.31 -0.18 20.81
C PHE A 447 4.09 -1.01 21.16
N ARG A 448 3.18 -0.42 21.93
CA ARG A 448 1.80 -0.88 22.12
C ARG A 448 0.84 0.06 21.40
N ILE A 449 -0.17 -0.52 20.74
CA ILE A 449 -1.25 0.25 20.11
C ILE A 449 -2.40 0.39 21.12
N LYS A 450 -2.83 1.63 21.36
CA LYS A 450 -3.94 2.01 22.24
C LYS A 450 -5.30 1.79 21.55
N GLN A 451 -6.39 1.89 22.32
CA GLN A 451 -7.76 1.76 21.78
C GLN A 451 -8.08 2.84 20.74
N ASP A 452 -7.53 4.03 20.94
CA ASP A 452 -7.63 5.17 20.01
C ASP A 452 -6.71 5.03 18.78
N LEU A 453 -6.09 3.86 18.57
CA LEU A 453 -5.12 3.55 17.52
C LEU A 453 -3.78 4.29 17.61
N SER A 454 -3.57 5.13 18.61
CA SER A 454 -2.29 5.78 18.84
C SER A 454 -1.24 4.78 19.34
N ALA A 455 0.03 5.11 19.08
CA ALA A 455 1.16 4.28 19.51
C ALA A 455 1.79 4.83 20.79
N GLU A 456 2.16 3.92 21.69
CA GLU A 456 2.91 4.20 22.91
C GLU A 456 4.15 3.33 22.94
N GLU A 457 5.33 3.95 23.10
CA GLU A 457 6.60 3.24 23.24
C GLU A 457 6.63 2.53 24.61
N LEU A 458 7.09 1.28 24.65
CA LEU A 458 7.14 0.45 25.85
C LEU A 458 8.45 0.59 26.63
#